data_AF-A0A5J5BD71-F1
#
_entry.id   AF-A0A5J5BD71-F1
#
_cell.length_a   1.000
_cell.length_b   1.000
_cell.length_c   1.000
_cell.angle_alpha   90.00
_cell.angle_beta   90.00
_cell.angle_gamma   90.00
#
_symmetry.space_group_name_H-M   'P 1'
#
loop_
_entity.id
_entity.type
_entity.pdbx_description
1 polymer ?
#
loop_
_entity_poly.entity_id
_entity_poly.type
_entity_poly.pdbx_seq_one_letter_code
_entity_poly.pdbx_strand_id
1 'polypeptide(L)'
;MASVVSVVGSGFTHSISLPEGRKQTRGGLGTHTHSTYSSSVAARSRRLVVVRAEAINPEIRKAEEKVVDSVVVSELAKPLTAYCRCWRSGTFPLCDGSHVKHNKATGDNVGPLLLKKQ
;
A
#
# COMPACT_ATOMS: atom_id res chain seq x y z
N MET A 1 -19.69 -4.88 -35.97
CA MET A 1 -18.57 -5.85 -35.95
C MET A 1 -17.86 -5.66 -34.60
N ALA A 2 -18.46 -6.10 -33.49
CA ALA A 2 -18.29 -7.41 -32.85
C ALA A 2 -16.88 -7.65 -32.23
N SER A 3 -16.86 -7.69 -30.88
CA SER A 3 -16.03 -8.49 -29.96
C SER A 3 -14.51 -8.23 -29.89
N VAL A 4 -13.83 -8.29 -28.73
CA VAL A 4 -14.01 -9.18 -27.56
C VAL A 4 -13.46 -8.51 -26.29
N VAL A 5 -14.20 -8.62 -25.18
CA VAL A 5 -13.84 -8.14 -23.84
C VAL A 5 -13.39 -9.36 -23.03
N SER A 6 -12.19 -9.35 -22.45
CA SER A 6 -11.75 -10.41 -21.51
C SER A 6 -12.10 -10.01 -20.09
N VAL A 7 -13.15 -10.63 -19.55
CA VAL A 7 -13.54 -10.62 -18.14
C VAL A 7 -13.01 -11.89 -17.51
N VAL A 8 -12.13 -11.77 -16.51
CA VAL A 8 -11.82 -12.87 -15.60
C VAL A 8 -12.45 -12.53 -14.26
N GLY A 9 -13.63 -13.11 -14.02
CA GLY A 9 -14.38 -12.96 -12.78
C GLY A 9 -13.87 -13.89 -11.70
N SER A 10 -13.53 -13.32 -10.54
CA SER A 10 -13.33 -14.07 -9.30
C SER A 10 -14.58 -13.91 -8.45
N GLY A 11 -15.36 -14.99 -8.34
CA GLY A 11 -16.61 -15.03 -7.60
C GLY A 11 -16.42 -14.79 -6.11
N PHE A 12 -17.09 -13.76 -5.60
CA PHE A 12 -17.36 -13.60 -4.17
C PHE A 12 -18.66 -14.34 -3.85
N THR A 13 -18.58 -15.50 -3.20
CA THR A 13 -19.75 -16.16 -2.61
C THR A 13 -20.01 -15.56 -1.24
N HIS A 14 -21.06 -14.74 -1.13
CA HIS A 14 -21.69 -14.41 0.15
C HIS A 14 -22.45 -15.64 0.68
N SER A 15 -22.22 -16.00 1.93
CA SER A 15 -23.12 -16.88 2.68
C SER A 15 -23.43 -16.26 4.04
N ILE A 16 -24.58 -15.61 4.11
CA ILE A 16 -25.31 -15.26 5.33
C ILE A 16 -26.10 -16.50 5.74
N SER A 17 -26.09 -16.91 7.02
CA SER A 17 -27.24 -17.56 7.69
C SER A 17 -27.02 -17.68 9.21
N LEU A 18 -28.06 -17.32 9.96
CA LEU A 18 -28.25 -17.32 11.42
C LEU A 18 -28.49 -18.75 12.01
N PRO A 19 -28.61 -18.89 13.35
CA PRO A 19 -28.63 -20.17 14.06
C PRO A 19 -30.05 -20.65 14.49
N GLU A 20 -30.29 -21.96 14.42
CA GLU A 20 -31.34 -22.72 15.14
C GLU A 20 -30.75 -24.15 15.30
N GLY A 21 -30.68 -24.83 16.45
CA GLY A 21 -31.62 -24.96 17.55
C GLY A 21 -32.55 -26.18 17.33
N ARG A 22 -32.16 -27.41 17.71
CA ARG A 22 -33.11 -28.45 18.19
C ARG A 22 -32.42 -29.70 18.78
N LYS A 23 -33.12 -30.30 19.74
CA LYS A 23 -32.75 -31.42 20.62
C LYS A 23 -32.95 -32.82 19.99
N GLN A 24 -32.37 -33.81 20.70
CA GLN A 24 -32.92 -35.13 21.12
C GLN A 24 -32.33 -36.43 20.53
N THR A 25 -31.93 -37.28 21.50
CA THR A 25 -32.01 -38.74 21.63
C THR A 25 -31.17 -39.67 20.72
N ARG A 26 -30.31 -40.49 21.33
CA ARG A 26 -30.52 -41.93 21.60
C ARG A 26 -29.24 -42.58 22.17
N GLY A 27 -29.42 -43.54 23.06
CA GLY A 27 -28.34 -44.31 23.69
C GLY A 27 -27.69 -45.32 22.75
N GLY A 28 -26.61 -45.93 23.22
CA GLY A 28 -25.95 -47.04 22.54
C GLY A 28 -24.51 -47.23 22.99
N LEU A 29 -24.32 -48.13 23.94
CA LEU A 29 -23.06 -48.70 24.39
C LEU A 29 -22.29 -49.32 23.20
N GLY A 30 -21.02 -49.00 23.04
CA GLY A 30 -20.16 -49.56 21.99
C GLY A 30 -18.71 -49.12 22.14
N THR A 31 -17.96 -49.86 22.95
CA THR A 31 -16.52 -49.71 23.16
C THR A 31 -15.74 -50.27 21.97
N HIS A 32 -15.31 -49.42 21.05
CA HIS A 32 -14.23 -49.73 20.11
C HIS A 32 -13.37 -48.48 19.89
N THR A 33 -12.26 -48.40 20.61
CA THR A 33 -11.27 -47.34 20.47
C THR A 33 -10.40 -47.59 19.24
N HIS A 34 -10.80 -47.07 18.08
CA HIS A 34 -9.86 -46.88 16.98
C HIS A 34 -9.06 -45.60 17.25
N SER A 35 -7.78 -45.77 17.58
CA SER A 35 -6.81 -44.68 17.70
C SER A 35 -6.57 -44.10 16.31
N THR A 36 -7.38 -43.13 15.91
CA THR A 36 -7.07 -42.25 14.79
C THR A 36 -6.09 -41.21 15.30
N TYR A 37 -4.83 -41.31 14.88
CA TYR A 37 -3.87 -40.21 14.97
C TYR A 37 -4.40 -39.06 14.13
N SER A 38 -5.26 -38.24 14.72
CA SER A 38 -5.68 -36.98 14.13
C SER A 38 -4.49 -36.04 14.32
N SER A 39 -3.60 -36.02 13.33
CA SER A 39 -2.61 -34.97 13.19
C SER A 39 -3.35 -33.67 12.94
N SER A 40 -3.86 -33.06 14.01
CA SER A 40 -4.31 -31.68 14.01
C SER A 40 -3.07 -30.82 13.81
N VAL A 41 -2.65 -30.67 12.55
CA VAL A 41 -1.82 -29.53 12.15
C VAL A 41 -2.70 -28.33 12.39
N ALA A 42 -2.64 -27.80 13.61
CA ALA A 42 -3.29 -26.57 13.99
C ALA A 42 -2.76 -25.50 13.04
N ALA A 43 -3.57 -25.16 12.04
CA ALA A 43 -3.26 -24.11 11.09
C ALA A 43 -3.12 -22.82 11.91
N ARG A 44 -1.88 -22.47 12.26
CA ARG A 44 -1.56 -21.22 12.91
C ARG A 44 -2.08 -20.13 11.99
N SER A 45 -3.17 -19.49 12.41
CA SER A 45 -3.74 -18.32 11.76
C SER A 45 -2.63 -17.29 11.59
N ARG A 46 -2.12 -17.14 10.37
CA ARG A 46 -1.10 -16.14 10.07
C ARG A 46 -1.78 -14.79 10.21
N ARG A 47 -1.39 -14.03 11.24
CA ARG A 47 -1.86 -12.67 11.46
C ARG A 47 -1.45 -11.83 10.25
N LEU A 48 -2.42 -11.47 9.41
CA LEU A 48 -2.20 -10.55 8.30
C LEU A 48 -1.96 -9.14 8.86
N VAL A 49 -0.87 -8.51 8.45
CA VAL A 49 -0.58 -7.11 8.74
C VAL A 49 -0.96 -6.32 7.49
N VAL A 50 -1.93 -5.41 7.61
CA VAL A 50 -2.29 -4.49 6.53
C VAL A 50 -1.29 -3.33 6.56
N VAL A 51 -0.48 -3.20 5.50
CA VAL A 51 0.41 -2.05 5.28
C VAL A 51 -0.31 -1.07 4.36
N ARG A 52 -0.63 0.14 4.85
CA ARG A 52 -1.06 1.25 3.98
C ARG A 52 0.17 1.98 3.50
N ALA A 53 0.41 1.98 2.19
CA ALA A 53 1.40 2.86 1.59
C ALA A 53 0.85 4.29 1.59
N GLU A 54 1.62 5.24 2.11
CA GLU A 54 1.31 6.67 2.04
C GLU A 54 1.71 7.24 0.68
N ALA A 55 0.95 8.23 0.20
CA ALA A 55 1.28 8.91 -1.05
C ALA A 55 2.53 9.80 -0.86
N ILE A 56 3.47 9.76 -1.82
CA ILE A 56 4.69 10.56 -1.77
C ILE A 56 4.37 12.06 -1.82
N ASN A 57 3.50 12.46 -2.74
CA ASN A 57 3.02 13.84 -2.87
C ASN A 57 1.69 13.98 -2.09
N PRO A 58 1.61 14.80 -1.02
CA PRO A 58 0.37 15.00 -0.28
C PRO A 58 -0.54 16.06 -0.91
N GLU A 59 0.02 17.16 -1.45
CA GLU A 59 -0.76 18.37 -1.75
C GLU A 59 -0.40 19.09 -3.07
N ILE A 60 0.78 18.85 -3.64
CA ILE A 60 1.28 19.63 -4.78
C ILE A 60 0.53 19.23 -6.06
N ARG A 61 -0.14 20.20 -6.71
CA ARG A 61 -0.72 20.08 -8.06
C ARG A 61 -1.59 18.82 -8.29
N LYS A 62 -2.47 18.48 -7.33
CA LYS A 62 -3.30 17.26 -7.34
C LYS A 62 -4.33 17.14 -8.45
N ALA A 63 -4.66 18.25 -9.12
CA ALA A 63 -5.51 18.22 -10.30
C ALA A 63 -4.82 17.61 -11.53
N GLU A 64 -3.48 17.54 -11.53
CA GLU A 64 -2.70 16.97 -12.62
C GLU A 64 -2.51 15.48 -12.41
N GLU A 65 -2.81 14.69 -13.44
CA GLU A 65 -2.57 13.24 -13.44
C GLU A 65 -1.10 12.91 -13.19
N LYS A 66 -0.20 13.74 -13.73
CA LYS A 66 1.25 13.62 -13.60
C LYS A 66 1.90 14.99 -13.55
N VAL A 67 2.50 15.30 -12.40
CA VAL A 67 3.24 16.54 -12.20
C VAL A 67 4.66 16.37 -12.76
N VAL A 68 5.03 17.22 -13.71
CA VAL A 68 6.35 17.27 -14.37
C VAL A 68 6.83 18.73 -14.42
N ASP A 69 8.11 18.95 -14.13
CA ASP A 69 8.77 20.25 -14.24
C ASP A 69 9.97 20.14 -15.17
N SER A 70 10.02 21.02 -16.17
CA SER A 70 11.09 21.11 -17.16
C SER A 70 11.94 22.34 -16.89
N VAL A 71 13.27 22.18 -16.94
CA VAL A 71 14.23 23.24 -16.66
C VAL A 71 15.27 23.25 -17.74
N VAL A 72 15.48 24.42 -18.36
CA VAL A 72 16.57 24.64 -19.30
C VAL A 72 17.81 25.03 -18.49
N VAL A 73 18.85 24.20 -18.53
CA VAL A 73 20.05 24.35 -17.67
C VAL A 73 20.79 25.68 -17.91
N SER A 74 20.77 26.19 -19.15
CA SER A 74 21.39 27.48 -19.50
C SER A 74 20.75 28.67 -18.79
N GLU A 75 19.47 28.58 -18.42
CA GLU A 75 18.69 29.67 -17.81
C GLU A 75 18.80 29.74 -16.28
N LEU A 76 19.54 28.82 -15.63
CA LEU A 76 19.66 28.82 -14.17
C LEU A 76 20.38 30.10 -13.68
N ALA A 77 19.72 30.97 -12.92
CA ALA A 77 20.34 32.20 -12.45
C ALA A 77 21.54 31.96 -11.49
N LYS A 78 21.54 30.84 -10.77
CA LYS A 78 22.55 30.53 -9.74
C LYS A 78 23.55 29.46 -10.24
N PRO A 79 24.83 29.52 -9.83
CA PRO A 79 25.82 28.48 -10.13
C PRO A 79 25.41 27.09 -9.63
N LEU A 80 24.65 27.05 -8.53
CA LEU A 80 24.11 25.84 -7.92
C LEU A 80 22.63 26.08 -7.60
N THR A 81 21.75 25.24 -8.15
CA THR A 81 20.31 25.29 -7.90
C THR A 81 19.82 23.94 -7.40
N ALA A 82 19.08 23.93 -6.29
CA ALA A 82 18.57 22.71 -5.67
C ALA A 82 17.10 22.49 -6.03
N TYR A 83 16.77 21.31 -6.57
CA TYR A 83 15.42 20.89 -6.92
C TYR A 83 14.87 19.87 -5.93
N CYS A 84 13.59 20.01 -5.59
CA CYS A 84 12.91 19.16 -4.63
C CYS A 84 12.72 17.74 -5.18
N ARG A 85 12.90 16.74 -4.31
CA ARG A 85 12.51 15.35 -4.56
C ARG A 85 11.60 14.77 -3.48
N CYS A 86 11.35 15.52 -2.41
CA CYS A 86 10.56 15.06 -1.27
C CYS A 86 9.07 15.43 -1.34
N TRP A 87 8.65 16.29 -2.29
CA TRP A 87 7.26 16.77 -2.40
C TRP A 87 6.74 17.45 -1.13
N ARG A 88 7.62 18.08 -0.35
CA ARG A 88 7.26 18.86 0.85
C ARG A 88 7.65 20.33 0.75
N SER A 89 8.25 20.75 -0.36
CA SER A 89 8.71 22.13 -0.49
C SER A 89 7.54 23.07 -0.79
N GLY A 90 7.46 24.18 -0.06
CA GLY A 90 6.54 25.27 -0.34
C GLY A 90 6.92 26.10 -1.58
N THR A 91 8.15 25.96 -2.09
CA THR A 91 8.62 26.59 -3.32
C THR A 91 8.86 25.56 -4.44
N PHE A 92 8.16 24.42 -4.37
CA PHE A 92 8.22 23.38 -5.40
C PHE A 92 8.06 23.99 -6.80
N PRO A 93 8.95 23.68 -7.77
CA PRO A 93 9.87 22.53 -7.81
C PRO A 93 11.24 22.74 -7.14
N LEU A 94 11.53 23.91 -6.58
CA LEU A 94 12.79 24.17 -5.89
C LEU A 94 12.83 23.52 -4.50
N CYS A 95 14.03 23.32 -3.96
CA CYS A 95 14.20 22.85 -2.59
C CYS A 95 14.36 24.03 -1.62
N ASP A 96 13.50 24.07 -0.59
CA ASP A 96 13.55 25.02 0.53
C ASP A 96 14.08 24.41 1.84
N GLY A 97 14.52 23.15 1.83
CA GLY A 97 15.00 22.43 3.01
C GLY A 97 13.93 21.62 3.76
N SER A 98 12.68 21.60 3.31
CA SER A 98 11.59 20.83 3.96
C SER A 98 11.85 19.32 4.04
N HIS A 99 12.74 18.77 3.20
CA HIS A 99 13.18 17.38 3.31
C HIS A 99 13.82 17.05 4.67
N VAL A 100 14.47 18.01 5.34
CA VAL A 100 15.06 17.79 6.67
C VAL A 100 13.98 17.50 7.72
N LYS A 101 12.89 18.28 7.70
CA LYS A 101 11.75 18.08 8.62
C LYS A 101 11.06 16.74 8.35
N HIS A 102 10.86 16.42 7.07
CA HIS A 102 10.30 15.14 6.63
C HIS A 102 11.15 13.97 7.15
N ASN A 103 12.45 13.95 6.81
CA ASN A 103 13.38 12.90 7.24
C ASN A 103 13.40 12.71 8.76
N LYS A 104 13.42 13.81 9.52
CA LYS A 104 13.39 13.75 10.99
C LYS A 104 12.08 13.15 11.53
N ALA A 105 10.94 13.44 10.89
CA ALA A 105 9.64 12.98 11.34
C ALA A 105 9.36 11.52 10.95
N THR A 106 9.84 11.07 9.79
CA THR A 106 9.52 9.76 9.22
C THR A 106 10.66 8.74 9.34
N GLY A 107 11.88 9.18 9.65
CA GLY A 107 13.08 8.35 9.56
C GLY A 107 13.60 8.15 8.13
N ASP A 108 13.11 8.94 7.17
CA ASP A 108 13.50 8.90 5.77
C ASP A 108 14.87 9.58 5.53
N ASN A 109 15.43 9.44 4.33
CA ASN A 109 16.77 9.93 3.96
C ASN A 109 16.80 10.66 2.62
N VAL A 110 15.68 11.24 2.19
CA VAL A 110 15.60 11.96 0.91
C VAL A 110 16.34 13.30 0.94
N GLY A 111 16.80 13.74 -0.22
CA GLY A 111 17.49 15.03 -0.39
C GLY A 111 17.28 15.61 -1.79
N PRO A 112 17.66 16.88 -2.02
CA PRO A 112 17.44 17.55 -3.31
C PRO A 112 18.32 16.99 -4.42
N LEU A 113 17.94 17.30 -5.66
CA LEU A 113 18.83 17.21 -6.82
C LEU A 113 19.57 18.55 -6.99
N LEU A 114 20.90 18.52 -7.05
CA LEU A 114 21.71 19.72 -7.22
C LEU A 114 22.14 19.86 -8.68
N LEU A 115 21.65 20.91 -9.35
CA LEU A 115 22.08 21.28 -10.70
C LEU A 115 23.18 22.35 -10.60
N LYS A 116 24.34 22.06 -11.20
CA LYS A 116 25.49 22.96 -11.27
C LYS A 116 25.63 23.49 -12.70
N LYS A 117 25.78 24.81 -12.84
CA LYS A 117 26.29 25.39 -14.09
C LYS A 117 27.77 25.05 -14.19
N GLN A 118 28.17 24.48 -15.33
CA GLN A 118 29.58 24.29 -15.69
C GLN A 118 30.12 25.57 -16.30
#